data_AF-A0A4Y3ILP7-F1
#
_entry.id   AF-A0A4Y3ILP7-F1
#
_cell.length_a   1.000
_cell.length_b   1.000
_cell.length_c   1.000
_cell.angle_alpha   90.00
_cell.angle_beta   90.00
_cell.angle_gamma   90.00
#
_symmetry.space_group_name_H-M   'P 1'
#
loop_
_entity.id
_entity.type
_entity.pdbx_description
1 polymer ?
#
loop_
_entity_poly.entity_id
_entity_poly.type
_entity_poly.pdbx_seq_one_letter_code
_entity_poly.pdbx_strand_id
1 'polypeptide(L)'
;MQKRWIVSLLTLICGSTIAGEVDNYYGWGKDLQDETAAFNQYLNDAVAQTLLKQKTAHAGAQCADVAQWIMQNLGAQRYPLVYRGALNSDMEVWAQDNQALDKLPSDESLDEYAKQSIYAPAMRTAGVKTDLDHIINVNGVYIGTDKISHFLGSGYEYYKRYRKALQSTSPELAQMQAIAWADSMEGGLLGMKVVGVYSYADLEANYQGFLFAKNLCDTPYITQNDKQWQLTAPIDLKNYVNPNWDESFNVSAYSRSRKQSVEDNLLQLPFCELKQSNWVKSQTAQYRQFNHSPRQKNDEYLNTSFSAQLLFLTQQYKHKPETLSAEYLHQQFKQLNITQSQLDAWARKVKTPLQSDFTLDELCP
;
A
#
# COMPACT_ATOMS: atom_id res chain seq x y z
N MET A 1 25.68 14.30 50.08
CA MET A 1 26.12 15.07 48.89
C MET A 1 26.21 14.13 47.70
N GLN A 2 25.71 14.60 46.55
CA GLN A 2 25.05 13.85 45.49
C GLN A 2 25.96 12.91 44.67
N LYS A 3 25.51 11.66 44.49
CA LYS A 3 25.97 10.76 43.43
C LYS A 3 25.49 11.31 42.09
N ARG A 4 26.43 11.74 41.25
CA ARG A 4 26.16 12.14 39.86
C ARG A 4 25.83 10.90 39.04
N TRP A 5 24.56 10.78 38.65
CA TRP A 5 24.13 9.85 37.63
C TRP A 5 24.66 10.36 36.28
N ILE A 6 25.58 9.61 35.68
CA ILE A 6 25.93 9.79 34.28
C ILE A 6 24.74 9.24 33.50
N VAL A 7 23.84 10.13 33.08
CA VAL A 7 22.88 9.82 32.01
C VAL A 7 23.71 9.81 30.74
N SER A 8 24.10 8.61 30.31
CA SER A 8 24.62 8.42 28.96
C SER A 8 23.50 8.76 27.98
N LEU A 9 23.54 9.97 27.44
CA LEU A 9 22.84 10.32 26.21
C LEU A 9 23.40 9.39 25.13
N LEU A 10 22.74 8.25 24.92
CA LEU A 10 22.76 7.57 23.64
C LEU A 10 22.18 8.56 22.64
N THR A 11 23.06 9.29 21.97
CA THR A 11 22.77 9.96 20.71
C THR A 11 22.31 8.88 19.75
N LEU A 12 20.99 8.69 19.71
CA LEU A 12 20.27 8.17 18.57
C LEU A 12 20.79 8.93 17.36
N ILE A 13 21.68 8.29 16.60
CA ILE A 13 21.86 8.65 15.20
C ILE A 13 20.52 8.30 14.57
N CYS A 14 19.63 9.30 14.53
CA CYS A 14 18.41 9.26 13.75
C CYS A 14 18.84 9.15 12.30
N GLY A 15 18.97 7.91 11.79
CA GLY A 15 18.65 7.69 10.39
C GLY A 15 17.21 8.12 10.23
N SER A 16 16.96 9.13 9.39
CA SER A 16 15.64 9.64 9.08
C SER A 16 14.81 8.50 8.50
N THR A 17 14.08 7.78 9.36
CA THR A 17 13.11 6.77 8.96
C THR A 17 11.76 7.44 9.00
N ILE A 18 11.36 8.00 7.88
CA ILE A 18 10.02 8.50 7.71
C ILE A 18 9.47 7.80 6.47
N ALA A 19 8.30 7.19 6.61
CA ALA A 19 7.53 6.74 5.46
C ALA A 19 7.34 7.96 4.55
N GLY A 20 7.74 7.82 3.28
CA GLY A 20 7.42 8.83 2.29
C GLY A 20 5.92 8.74 1.99
N GLU A 21 5.25 9.87 2.05
CA GLU A 21 3.90 10.03 1.51
C GLU A 21 4.03 10.45 0.05
N VAL A 22 3.03 10.19 -0.78
CA VAL A 22 3.04 10.60 -2.20
C VAL A 22 1.90 11.56 -2.49
N ASP A 23 2.18 12.61 -3.26
CA ASP A 23 1.14 13.46 -3.83
C ASP A 23 0.84 13.04 -5.29
N ASN A 24 -0.06 12.07 -5.47
CA ASN A 24 -0.48 11.63 -6.80
C ASN A 24 -1.14 12.74 -7.65
N TYR A 25 -1.69 13.80 -7.03
CA TYR A 25 -2.29 14.92 -7.77
C TYR A 25 -1.24 15.70 -8.56
N TYR A 26 0.00 15.72 -8.08
CA TYR A 26 1.13 16.32 -8.79
C TYR A 26 1.41 15.65 -10.15
N GLY A 27 0.96 14.40 -10.35
CA GLY A 27 1.05 13.68 -11.62
C GLY A 27 -0.03 14.06 -12.65
N TRP A 28 -1.07 14.81 -12.26
CA TRP A 28 -2.16 15.15 -13.17
C TRP A 28 -1.70 16.03 -14.33
N GLY A 29 -2.03 15.60 -15.55
CA GLY A 29 -1.67 16.31 -16.78
C GLY A 29 -0.22 16.12 -17.22
N LYS A 30 0.52 15.20 -16.59
CA LYS A 30 1.91 14.86 -16.93
C LYS A 30 1.98 13.42 -17.39
N ASP A 31 2.59 13.19 -18.55
CA ASP A 31 2.76 11.85 -19.09
C ASP A 31 4.05 11.21 -18.54
N LEU A 32 3.91 9.99 -18.02
CA LEU A 32 5.00 9.10 -17.58
C LEU A 32 5.03 7.85 -18.46
N GLN A 33 6.23 7.44 -18.87
CA GLN A 33 6.46 6.16 -19.54
C GLN A 33 6.11 4.98 -18.61
N ASP A 34 5.55 3.91 -19.18
CA ASP A 34 5.23 2.70 -18.42
C ASP A 34 6.51 1.91 -18.12
N GLU A 35 6.91 1.92 -16.84
CA GLU A 35 8.12 1.30 -16.34
C GLU A 35 7.96 -0.17 -15.93
N THR A 36 6.82 -0.81 -16.26
CA THR A 36 6.53 -2.18 -15.82
C THR A 36 7.64 -3.17 -16.18
N ALA A 37 8.26 -3.02 -17.36
CA ALA A 37 9.33 -3.90 -17.77
C ALA A 37 10.55 -3.84 -16.83
N ALA A 38 10.95 -2.63 -16.43
CA ALA A 38 12.07 -2.41 -15.50
C ALA A 38 11.77 -2.98 -14.12
N PHE A 39 10.55 -2.74 -13.60
CA PHE A 39 10.13 -3.27 -12.30
C PHE A 39 9.97 -4.80 -12.32
N ASN A 40 9.42 -5.39 -13.39
CA ASN A 40 9.35 -6.83 -13.54
C ASN A 40 10.75 -7.45 -13.57
N GLN A 41 11.69 -6.86 -14.33
CA GLN A 41 13.06 -7.33 -14.37
C GLN A 41 13.68 -7.31 -12.96
N TYR A 42 13.61 -6.17 -12.26
CA TYR A 42 14.13 -6.04 -10.90
C TYR A 42 13.55 -7.09 -9.96
N LEU A 43 12.22 -7.25 -9.93
CA LEU A 43 11.55 -8.18 -9.02
C LEU A 43 11.94 -9.64 -9.29
N ASN A 44 11.96 -10.05 -10.56
CA ASN A 44 12.35 -11.41 -10.94
C ASN A 44 13.81 -11.69 -10.57
N ASP A 45 14.71 -10.75 -10.85
CA ASP A 45 16.12 -10.87 -10.49
C ASP A 45 16.28 -10.95 -8.97
N ALA A 46 15.58 -10.10 -8.21
CA ALA A 46 15.65 -10.09 -6.75
C ALA A 46 15.13 -11.41 -6.14
N VAL A 47 14.03 -11.98 -6.67
CA VAL A 47 13.50 -13.28 -6.23
C VAL A 47 14.46 -14.41 -6.58
N ALA A 48 14.97 -14.44 -7.81
CA ALA A 48 15.93 -15.45 -8.25
C ALA A 48 17.21 -15.40 -7.39
N GLN A 49 17.78 -14.21 -7.17
CA GLN A 49 18.95 -14.02 -6.31
C GLN A 49 18.68 -14.40 -4.86
N THR A 50 17.47 -14.14 -4.37
CA THR A 50 17.06 -14.60 -3.04
C THR A 50 17.09 -16.13 -3.01
N LEU A 51 16.42 -16.81 -3.93
CA LEU A 51 16.41 -18.28 -4.02
C LEU A 51 17.82 -18.88 -4.14
N LEU A 52 18.75 -18.26 -4.87
CA LEU A 52 20.14 -18.71 -4.95
C LEU A 52 20.88 -18.67 -3.59
N LYS A 53 20.52 -17.73 -2.71
CA LYS A 53 21.11 -17.60 -1.36
C LYS A 53 20.57 -18.61 -0.35
N GLN A 54 19.56 -19.40 -0.72
CA GLN A 54 18.78 -20.26 0.17
C GLN A 54 19.62 -21.31 0.93
N LYS A 55 20.80 -21.70 0.40
CA LYS A 55 21.67 -22.77 0.95
C LYS A 55 20.86 -24.04 1.29
N THR A 56 21.46 -25.00 2.01
CA THR A 56 20.76 -26.21 2.49
C THR A 56 19.70 -25.93 3.57
N ALA A 57 19.60 -24.70 4.08
CA ALA A 57 18.75 -24.33 5.21
C ALA A 57 17.24 -24.51 4.94
N HIS A 58 16.81 -24.43 3.69
CA HIS A 58 15.41 -24.62 3.29
C HIS A 58 15.17 -25.86 2.44
N ALA A 59 16.13 -26.80 2.40
CA ALA A 59 16.01 -28.04 1.64
C ALA A 59 14.79 -28.90 2.03
N GLY A 60 14.27 -28.75 3.26
CA GLY A 60 13.04 -29.40 3.73
C GLY A 60 11.91 -28.44 4.11
N ALA A 61 12.03 -27.16 3.75
CA ALA A 61 11.02 -26.15 4.08
C ALA A 61 9.77 -26.35 3.21
N GLN A 62 8.59 -26.03 3.76
CA GLN A 62 7.36 -25.98 2.97
C GLN A 62 7.36 -24.75 2.06
N CYS A 63 6.63 -24.77 0.95
CA CYS A 63 6.57 -23.63 0.02
C CYS A 63 6.20 -22.33 0.74
N ALA A 64 5.22 -22.38 1.66
CA ALA A 64 4.80 -21.22 2.44
C ALA A 64 5.92 -20.61 3.31
N ASP A 65 6.86 -21.42 3.80
CA ASP A 65 8.02 -20.93 4.54
C ASP A 65 9.02 -20.23 3.62
N VAL A 66 9.22 -20.78 2.41
CA VAL A 66 10.08 -20.17 1.39
C VAL A 66 9.47 -18.88 0.86
N ALA A 67 8.17 -18.84 0.61
CA ALA A 67 7.45 -17.63 0.22
C ALA A 67 7.58 -16.53 1.28
N GLN A 68 7.38 -16.86 2.57
CA GLN A 68 7.58 -15.90 3.65
C GLN A 68 9.03 -15.41 3.72
N TRP A 69 10.00 -16.30 3.50
CA TRP A 69 11.41 -15.95 3.48
C TRP A 69 11.77 -15.04 2.30
N ILE A 70 11.24 -15.30 1.10
CA ILE A 70 11.40 -14.40 -0.06
C ILE A 70 10.90 -13.00 0.29
N MET A 71 9.66 -12.90 0.77
CA MET A 71 9.07 -11.61 1.14
C MET A 71 9.86 -10.88 2.23
N GLN A 72 10.39 -11.62 3.21
CA GLN A 72 11.27 -11.05 4.23
C GLN A 72 12.54 -10.46 3.62
N ASN A 73 13.14 -11.12 2.63
CA ASN A 73 14.35 -10.66 1.97
C ASN A 73 14.11 -9.48 1.02
N LEU A 74 12.93 -9.39 0.42
CA LEU A 74 12.59 -8.30 -0.50
C LEU A 74 12.18 -7.02 0.23
N GLY A 75 11.46 -7.13 1.35
CA GLY A 75 10.79 -5.97 1.98
C GLY A 75 11.11 -5.70 3.45
N ALA A 76 11.74 -6.65 4.17
CA ALA A 76 11.83 -6.58 5.63
C ALA A 76 13.25 -6.72 6.20
N GLN A 77 14.28 -6.35 5.42
CA GLN A 77 15.69 -6.47 5.85
C GLN A 77 16.29 -5.20 6.48
N ARG A 78 15.81 -4.01 6.08
CA ARG A 78 16.52 -2.75 6.36
C ARG A 78 16.50 -2.31 7.82
N TYR A 79 15.51 -2.75 8.61
CA TYR A 79 15.36 -2.34 10.02
C TYR A 79 15.19 -3.55 10.96
N PRO A 80 16.29 -4.26 11.31
CA PRO A 80 16.23 -5.49 12.10
C PRO A 80 15.90 -5.27 13.59
N LEU A 81 16.14 -4.08 14.15
CA LEU A 81 15.92 -3.78 15.58
C LEU A 81 14.51 -3.27 15.89
N VAL A 82 13.73 -2.94 14.87
CA VAL A 82 12.35 -2.51 15.00
C VAL A 82 11.61 -3.35 13.99
N TYR A 83 10.97 -4.44 14.40
CA TYR A 83 10.12 -5.32 13.57
C TYR A 83 8.94 -4.54 12.94
N ARG A 84 9.27 -3.60 12.06
CA ARG A 84 8.47 -2.64 11.31
C ARG A 84 9.03 -2.60 9.88
N GLY A 85 9.46 -3.77 9.37
CA GLY A 85 10.01 -3.94 8.02
C GLY A 85 8.93 -3.78 6.95
N ALA A 86 8.50 -2.54 6.76
CA ALA A 86 7.35 -2.15 5.96
C ALA A 86 7.64 -0.95 5.02
N LEU A 87 8.85 -0.36 5.11
CA LEU A 87 9.20 0.90 4.47
C LEU A 87 10.63 0.84 3.94
N ASN A 88 10.92 1.60 2.87
CA ASN A 88 12.24 1.71 2.26
C ASN A 88 12.83 0.36 1.85
N SER A 89 12.02 -0.50 1.24
CA SER A 89 12.47 -1.72 0.56
C SER A 89 13.54 -1.38 -0.48
N ASP A 90 14.44 -2.32 -0.75
CA ASP A 90 15.53 -2.07 -1.69
C ASP A 90 15.02 -1.70 -3.09
N MET A 91 13.84 -2.20 -3.47
CA MET A 91 13.18 -1.86 -4.73
C MET A 91 12.61 -0.43 -4.76
N GLU A 92 12.04 0.05 -3.65
CA GLU A 92 11.64 1.47 -3.53
C GLU A 92 12.86 2.39 -3.66
N VAL A 93 13.91 2.12 -2.88
CA VAL A 93 15.15 2.92 -2.89
C VAL A 93 15.80 2.89 -4.28
N TRP A 94 15.84 1.71 -4.92
CA TRP A 94 16.28 1.60 -6.30
C TRP A 94 15.46 2.49 -7.25
N ALA A 95 14.14 2.50 -7.13
CA ALA A 95 13.29 3.33 -7.99
C ALA A 95 13.54 4.83 -7.78
N GLN A 96 13.68 5.25 -6.52
CA GLN A 96 13.99 6.64 -6.15
C GLN A 96 15.37 7.07 -6.67
N ASP A 97 16.38 6.21 -6.61
CA ASP A 97 17.76 6.54 -7.02
C ASP A 97 18.02 6.34 -8.52
N ASN A 98 17.24 5.52 -9.22
CA ASN A 98 17.47 5.17 -10.62
C ASN A 98 17.07 6.31 -11.55
N GLN A 99 18.06 6.99 -12.12
CA GLN A 99 17.86 8.11 -13.06
C GLN A 99 17.35 7.70 -14.45
N ALA A 100 17.34 6.40 -14.75
CA ALA A 100 16.85 5.90 -16.04
C ALA A 100 15.32 5.67 -16.05
N LEU A 101 14.67 5.64 -14.88
CA LEU A 101 13.21 5.53 -14.79
C LEU A 101 12.57 6.90 -15.01
N ASP A 102 11.51 6.92 -15.82
CA ASP A 102 10.65 8.08 -15.92
C ASP A 102 9.80 8.22 -14.64
N LYS A 103 9.97 9.35 -13.95
CA LYS A 103 9.35 9.59 -12.63
C LYS A 103 9.15 11.07 -12.35
N LEU A 104 8.18 11.37 -11.49
CA LEU A 104 7.90 12.72 -11.03
C LEU A 104 8.22 12.87 -9.54
N PRO A 105 8.75 14.02 -9.10
CA PRO A 105 9.32 15.09 -9.95
C PRO A 105 10.56 14.60 -10.73
N SER A 106 10.72 15.06 -11.97
CA SER A 106 11.88 14.74 -12.82
C SER A 106 13.03 15.73 -12.63
N ASP A 107 12.71 17.02 -12.63
CA ASP A 107 13.67 18.13 -12.67
C ASP A 107 13.65 19.00 -11.41
N GLU A 108 12.63 18.83 -10.56
CA GLU A 108 12.47 19.59 -9.33
C GLU A 108 13.08 18.84 -8.14
N SER A 109 13.75 19.57 -7.25
CA SER A 109 14.18 19.00 -5.98
C SER A 109 12.98 18.54 -5.13
N LEU A 110 13.15 17.50 -4.32
CA LEU A 110 12.12 17.06 -3.36
C LEU A 110 11.70 18.17 -2.38
N ASP A 111 12.57 19.15 -2.10
CA ASP A 111 12.22 20.35 -1.34
C ASP A 111 11.19 21.23 -2.04
N GLU A 112 11.31 21.37 -3.36
CA GLU A 112 10.41 22.21 -4.15
C GLU A 112 9.09 21.49 -4.41
N TYR A 113 9.15 20.21 -4.77
CA TYR A 113 7.98 19.34 -4.85
C TYR A 113 7.16 19.36 -3.55
N ALA A 114 7.80 19.28 -2.38
CA ALA A 114 7.11 19.35 -1.09
C ALA A 114 6.44 20.71 -0.78
N LYS A 115 6.81 21.80 -1.47
CA LYS A 115 6.12 23.10 -1.36
C LYS A 115 4.96 23.24 -2.32
N GLN A 116 5.01 22.51 -3.44
CA GLN A 116 4.01 22.55 -4.51
C GLN A 116 3.06 21.35 -4.44
N SER A 117 3.00 20.66 -3.30
CA SER A 117 2.14 19.50 -3.11
C SER A 117 0.92 19.82 -2.24
N ILE A 118 -0.08 18.93 -2.27
CA ILE A 118 -1.24 18.98 -1.37
C ILE A 118 -0.84 18.92 0.11
N TYR A 119 0.38 18.49 0.41
CA TYR A 119 0.90 18.35 1.76
C TYR A 119 1.71 19.56 2.24
N ALA A 120 1.84 20.61 1.43
CA ALA A 120 2.54 21.82 1.80
C ALA A 120 1.97 22.47 3.08
N PRO A 121 2.81 23.09 3.94
CA PRO A 121 4.28 23.06 3.88
C PRO A 121 4.83 21.66 4.19
N ALA A 122 6.07 21.40 3.74
CA ALA A 122 6.73 20.09 3.83
C ALA A 122 6.39 19.31 5.12
N MET A 123 5.98 18.05 4.92
CA MET A 123 5.53 17.18 6.00
C MET A 123 6.62 16.97 7.04
N ARG A 124 6.21 16.75 8.29
CA ARG A 124 7.13 16.49 9.40
C ARG A 124 6.62 15.37 10.27
N THR A 125 7.49 14.41 10.55
CA THR A 125 7.27 13.33 11.51
C THR A 125 8.16 13.52 12.72
N ALA A 126 7.55 13.67 13.89
CA ALA A 126 8.25 13.99 15.14
C ALA A 126 9.22 15.19 15.02
N GLY A 127 8.84 16.20 14.22
CA GLY A 127 9.62 17.42 13.98
C GLY A 127 10.68 17.33 12.86
N VAL A 128 10.97 16.12 12.37
CA VAL A 128 11.91 15.89 11.26
C VAL A 128 11.16 15.98 9.93
N LYS A 129 11.73 16.66 8.93
CA LYS A 129 11.14 16.76 7.59
C LYS A 129 11.04 15.38 6.96
N THR A 130 9.85 15.08 6.45
CA THR A 130 9.54 13.93 5.61
C THR A 130 9.61 14.37 4.15
N ASP A 131 10.38 13.65 3.34
CA ASP A 131 10.36 13.85 1.91
C ASP A 131 9.16 13.12 1.31
N LEU A 132 8.59 13.68 0.25
CA LEU A 132 7.54 13.03 -0.51
C LEU A 132 8.16 12.09 -1.55
N ASP A 133 7.46 11.00 -1.78
CA ASP A 133 7.88 9.95 -2.70
C ASP A 133 7.62 10.31 -4.16
N HIS A 134 8.38 9.66 -5.04
CA HIS A 134 8.25 9.88 -6.47
C HIS A 134 7.00 9.17 -7.01
N ILE A 135 6.40 9.73 -8.05
CA ILE A 135 5.34 9.10 -8.83
C ILE A 135 5.98 8.40 -10.02
N ILE A 136 5.59 7.15 -10.25
CA ILE A 136 6.00 6.32 -11.40
C ILE A 136 4.76 5.76 -12.07
N ASN A 137 4.86 5.42 -13.36
CA ASN A 137 3.79 4.71 -14.07
C ASN A 137 4.16 3.22 -14.19
N VAL A 138 3.34 2.37 -13.57
CA VAL A 138 3.43 0.91 -13.68
C VAL A 138 2.07 0.38 -14.11
N ASN A 139 2.04 -0.35 -15.22
CA ASN A 139 0.82 -0.94 -15.79
C ASN A 139 -0.24 0.10 -16.17
N GLY A 140 0.20 1.26 -16.64
CA GLY A 140 -0.66 2.41 -16.90
C GLY A 140 -1.27 3.03 -15.64
N VAL A 141 -0.79 2.69 -14.44
CA VAL A 141 -1.26 3.22 -13.15
C VAL A 141 -0.14 4.06 -12.51
N TYR A 142 -0.50 5.26 -12.09
CA TYR A 142 0.40 6.23 -11.48
C TYR A 142 0.42 5.94 -9.99
N ILE A 143 1.57 5.48 -9.47
CA ILE A 143 1.73 5.07 -8.08
C ILE A 143 2.89 5.83 -7.45
N GLY A 144 2.82 6.05 -6.14
CA GLY A 144 4.01 6.44 -5.38
C GLY A 144 5.00 5.29 -5.26
N THR A 145 6.30 5.61 -5.22
CA THR A 145 7.36 4.60 -5.01
C THR A 145 7.21 3.89 -3.67
N ASP A 146 6.67 4.56 -2.65
CA ASP A 146 6.38 4.04 -1.32
C ASP A 146 5.46 2.80 -1.37
N LYS A 147 4.53 2.76 -2.35
CA LYS A 147 3.62 1.63 -2.56
C LYS A 147 4.37 0.31 -2.81
N ILE A 148 5.59 0.37 -3.32
CA ILE A 148 6.46 -0.81 -3.50
C ILE A 148 6.89 -1.39 -2.14
N SER A 149 7.17 -0.56 -1.15
CA SER A 149 7.47 -1.04 0.19
C SER A 149 6.24 -1.54 0.94
N HIS A 150 5.08 -0.94 0.68
CA HIS A 150 3.81 -1.49 1.13
C HIS A 150 3.58 -2.89 0.53
N PHE A 151 3.81 -3.05 -0.76
CA PHE A 151 3.72 -4.35 -1.44
C PHE A 151 4.71 -5.39 -0.90
N LEU A 152 5.99 -5.07 -0.74
CA LEU A 152 7.00 -6.06 -0.33
C LEU A 152 7.09 -6.22 1.20
N GLY A 153 7.24 -5.12 1.92
CA GLY A 153 7.47 -5.12 3.37
C GLY A 153 6.18 -5.31 4.18
N SER A 154 5.17 -4.46 3.96
CA SER A 154 3.89 -4.64 4.64
C SER A 154 3.17 -5.91 4.16
N GLY A 155 3.29 -6.26 2.87
CA GLY A 155 2.85 -7.55 2.34
C GLY A 155 3.45 -8.76 3.06
N TYR A 156 4.75 -8.72 3.40
CA TYR A 156 5.39 -9.72 4.27
C TYR A 156 4.70 -9.80 5.64
N GLU A 157 4.47 -8.67 6.30
CA GLU A 157 3.86 -8.63 7.64
C GLU A 157 2.39 -9.10 7.62
N TYR A 158 1.65 -8.87 6.53
CA TYR A 158 0.33 -9.46 6.29
C TYR A 158 0.43 -10.97 6.17
N TYR A 159 1.29 -11.48 5.28
CA TYR A 159 1.42 -12.90 5.02
C TYR A 159 1.83 -13.68 6.27
N LYS A 160 2.80 -13.15 7.03
CA LYS A 160 3.24 -13.70 8.32
C LYS A 160 2.09 -13.77 9.34
N ARG A 161 1.27 -12.72 9.46
CA ARG A 161 0.09 -12.71 10.37
C ARG A 161 -0.99 -13.66 9.91
N TYR A 162 -1.28 -13.68 8.61
CA TYR A 162 -2.22 -14.61 8.00
C TYR A 162 -1.83 -16.06 8.32
N ARG A 163 -0.57 -16.43 8.08
CA ARG A 163 -0.05 -17.78 8.39
C ARG A 163 -0.18 -18.15 9.86
N LYS A 164 0.07 -17.18 10.76
CA LYS A 164 -0.12 -17.39 12.21
C LYS A 164 -1.61 -17.59 12.55
N ALA A 165 -2.49 -16.78 12.00
CA ALA A 165 -3.92 -16.84 12.26
C ALA A 165 -4.56 -18.14 11.72
N LEU A 166 -4.10 -18.62 10.56
CA LEU A 166 -4.54 -19.88 9.95
C LEU A 166 -4.39 -21.10 10.87
N GLN A 167 -3.52 -21.05 11.88
CA GLN A 167 -3.37 -22.14 12.86
C GLN A 167 -4.62 -22.33 13.74
N SER A 168 -5.50 -21.33 13.80
CA SER A 168 -6.67 -21.32 14.70
C SER A 168 -7.97 -20.83 14.06
N THR A 169 -7.98 -20.50 12.76
CA THR A 169 -9.18 -19.96 12.10
C THR A 169 -9.22 -20.23 10.60
N SER A 170 -10.32 -19.90 9.94
CA SER A 170 -10.48 -20.10 8.49
C SER A 170 -9.61 -19.13 7.68
N PRO A 171 -9.32 -19.43 6.40
CA PRO A 171 -8.58 -18.52 5.52
C PRO A 171 -9.16 -17.11 5.43
N GLU A 172 -10.47 -16.94 5.42
CA GLU A 172 -11.15 -15.64 5.34
C GLU A 172 -10.94 -14.86 6.64
N LEU A 173 -11.16 -15.50 7.78
CA LEU A 173 -10.94 -14.88 9.09
C LEU A 173 -9.46 -14.54 9.34
N ALA A 174 -8.55 -15.37 8.86
CA ALA A 174 -7.12 -15.10 8.92
C ALA A 174 -6.74 -13.88 8.07
N GLN A 175 -7.33 -13.74 6.88
CA GLN A 175 -7.15 -12.55 6.02
C GLN A 175 -7.69 -11.30 6.69
N MET A 176 -8.92 -11.38 7.23
CA MET A 176 -9.49 -10.28 8.01
C MET A 176 -8.53 -9.88 9.13
N GLN A 177 -8.05 -10.82 9.94
CA GLN A 177 -7.11 -10.49 11.03
C GLN A 177 -5.83 -9.77 10.57
N ALA A 178 -5.27 -10.14 9.42
CA ALA A 178 -4.14 -9.44 8.82
C ALA A 178 -4.50 -8.01 8.39
N ILE A 179 -5.65 -7.82 7.72
CA ILE A 179 -6.16 -6.50 7.32
C ILE A 179 -6.43 -5.60 8.54
N ALA A 180 -6.99 -6.15 9.63
CA ALA A 180 -7.27 -5.36 10.85
C ALA A 180 -5.98 -4.85 11.51
N TRP A 181 -4.90 -5.63 11.42
CA TRP A 181 -3.62 -5.16 11.90
C TRP A 181 -3.15 -3.96 11.08
N ALA A 182 -3.29 -4.01 9.76
CA ALA A 182 -2.88 -2.93 8.88
C ALA A 182 -3.71 -1.65 9.06
N ASP A 183 -5.04 -1.79 9.14
CA ASP A 183 -5.96 -0.69 9.52
C ASP A 183 -5.49 -0.02 10.83
N SER A 184 -5.01 -0.80 11.80
CA SER A 184 -4.49 -0.24 13.06
C SER A 184 -3.14 0.46 12.92
N MET A 185 -2.32 0.07 11.95
CA MET A 185 -1.03 0.71 11.66
C MET A 185 -1.26 2.04 10.92
N GLU A 186 -2.13 2.03 9.90
CA GLU A 186 -2.55 3.22 9.14
C GLU A 186 -3.30 4.21 10.03
N GLY A 187 -4.24 3.75 10.84
CA GLY A 187 -4.94 4.56 11.83
C GLY A 187 -4.07 4.97 13.04
N GLY A 188 -2.79 4.60 13.05
CA GLY A 188 -1.92 4.66 14.20
C GLY A 188 -0.52 5.15 13.85
N LEU A 189 0.43 4.23 13.91
CA LEU A 189 1.87 4.51 13.97
C LEU A 189 2.50 4.85 12.62
N LEU A 190 1.82 4.54 11.50
CA LEU A 190 2.32 4.83 10.15
C LEU A 190 1.60 6.03 9.53
N GLY A 191 0.29 6.18 9.74
CA GLY A 191 -0.49 7.24 9.10
C GLY A 191 -1.12 8.25 10.08
N MET A 192 -2.41 8.08 10.33
CA MET A 192 -3.34 9.12 10.80
C MET A 192 -2.91 9.82 12.09
N LYS A 193 -2.28 9.12 13.05
CA LYS A 193 -1.84 9.75 14.31
C LYS A 193 -0.47 10.41 14.21
N VAL A 194 0.34 10.05 13.22
CA VAL A 194 1.72 10.53 13.09
C VAL A 194 1.82 11.64 12.06
N VAL A 195 1.27 11.42 10.86
CA VAL A 195 1.36 12.33 9.71
C VAL A 195 0.02 12.95 9.31
N GLY A 196 -1.08 12.41 9.84
CA GLY A 196 -2.43 12.93 9.62
C GLY A 196 -3.11 12.41 8.36
N VAL A 197 -2.57 11.35 7.75
CA VAL A 197 -3.04 10.70 6.51
C VAL A 197 -3.38 9.25 6.81
N TYR A 198 -4.46 8.73 6.25
CA TYR A 198 -4.82 7.32 6.23
C TYR A 198 -4.98 6.92 4.77
N SER A 199 -4.03 6.15 4.25
CA SER A 199 -4.00 5.79 2.84
C SER A 199 -4.72 4.47 2.59
N TYR A 200 -5.79 4.52 1.80
CA TYR A 200 -6.45 3.30 1.30
C TYR A 200 -5.60 2.62 0.21
N ALA A 201 -4.76 3.39 -0.47
CA ALA A 201 -3.83 2.88 -1.46
C ALA A 201 -2.72 2.04 -0.82
N ASP A 202 -2.23 2.44 0.35
CA ASP A 202 -1.30 1.63 1.15
C ASP A 202 -1.93 0.30 1.55
N LEU A 203 -3.18 0.31 2.03
CA LEU A 203 -3.88 -0.92 2.41
C LEU A 203 -4.09 -1.88 1.24
N GLU A 204 -4.34 -1.35 0.05
CA GLU A 204 -4.42 -2.15 -1.16
C GLU A 204 -3.05 -2.70 -1.56
N ALA A 205 -2.00 -1.88 -1.61
CA ALA A 205 -0.65 -2.31 -1.93
C ALA A 205 -0.17 -3.41 -0.96
N ASN A 206 -0.40 -3.22 0.34
CA ASN A 206 -0.15 -4.22 1.37
C ASN A 206 -0.86 -5.56 1.08
N TYR A 207 -2.15 -5.50 0.75
CA TYR A 207 -2.95 -6.69 0.50
C TYR A 207 -2.53 -7.40 -0.80
N GLN A 208 -2.19 -6.64 -1.84
CA GLN A 208 -1.64 -7.20 -3.07
C GLN A 208 -0.28 -7.86 -2.84
N GLY A 209 0.55 -7.30 -1.95
CA GLY A 209 1.78 -7.92 -1.47
C GLY A 209 1.56 -9.26 -0.77
N PHE A 210 0.50 -9.34 0.04
CA PHE A 210 0.05 -10.59 0.62
C PHE A 210 -0.40 -11.62 -0.43
N LEU A 211 -1.17 -11.19 -1.45
CA LEU A 211 -1.55 -12.06 -2.55
C LEU A 211 -0.34 -12.54 -3.34
N PHE A 212 0.63 -11.67 -3.60
CA PHE A 212 1.89 -12.06 -4.23
C PHE A 212 2.60 -13.14 -3.43
N ALA A 213 2.74 -12.97 -2.10
CA ALA A 213 3.34 -13.97 -1.22
C ALA A 213 2.62 -15.33 -1.29
N LYS A 214 1.29 -15.34 -1.37
CA LYS A 214 0.50 -16.57 -1.57
C LYS A 214 0.74 -17.17 -2.95
N ASN A 215 0.68 -16.34 -3.98
CA ASN A 215 0.80 -16.75 -5.36
C ASN A 215 2.17 -17.32 -5.69
N LEU A 216 3.24 -16.99 -4.94
CA LEU A 216 4.52 -17.70 -5.04
C LEU A 216 4.33 -19.23 -5.02
N CYS A 217 3.37 -19.72 -4.22
CA CYS A 217 3.01 -21.13 -4.12
C CYS A 217 1.74 -21.50 -4.91
N ASP A 218 0.69 -20.69 -4.82
CA ASP A 218 -0.65 -21.02 -5.35
C ASP A 218 -0.70 -20.93 -6.89
N THR A 219 0.10 -20.05 -7.49
CA THR A 219 0.34 -19.94 -8.93
C THR A 219 1.83 -20.18 -9.12
N PRO A 220 2.31 -21.44 -9.10
CA PRO A 220 3.64 -21.80 -8.62
C PRO A 220 4.75 -21.08 -9.36
N TYR A 221 5.07 -19.86 -8.92
CA TYR A 221 6.19 -19.06 -9.39
C TYR A 221 7.46 -19.69 -8.86
N ILE A 222 7.40 -20.40 -7.73
CA ILE A 222 8.50 -21.18 -7.21
C ILE A 222 8.12 -22.66 -7.09
N THR A 223 9.07 -23.53 -7.43
CA THR A 223 8.97 -24.97 -7.14
C THR A 223 10.28 -25.49 -6.58
N GLN A 224 10.22 -26.64 -5.91
CA GLN A 224 11.40 -27.32 -5.42
C GLN A 224 11.82 -28.43 -6.38
N ASN A 225 13.07 -28.36 -6.85
CA ASN A 225 13.72 -29.42 -7.62
C ASN A 225 15.05 -29.79 -6.95
N ASP A 226 15.31 -31.09 -6.75
CA ASP A 226 16.55 -31.59 -6.12
C ASP A 226 16.94 -30.85 -4.82
N LYS A 227 15.94 -30.57 -3.97
CA LYS A 227 16.06 -29.83 -2.69
C LYS A 227 16.43 -28.35 -2.83
N GLN A 228 16.41 -27.79 -4.03
CA GLN A 228 16.61 -26.37 -4.30
C GLN A 228 15.31 -25.74 -4.78
N TRP A 229 14.97 -24.57 -4.25
CA TRP A 229 13.83 -23.81 -4.75
C TRP A 229 14.27 -22.91 -5.89
N GLN A 230 13.47 -22.88 -6.95
CA GLN A 230 13.76 -22.12 -8.16
C GLN A 230 12.52 -21.40 -8.67
N LEU A 231 12.73 -20.28 -9.36
CA LEU A 231 11.67 -19.57 -10.06
C LEU A 231 11.30 -20.37 -11.33
N THR A 232 10.03 -20.71 -11.51
CA THR A 232 9.50 -21.51 -12.63
C THR A 232 8.74 -20.71 -13.67
N ALA A 233 8.30 -19.51 -13.33
CA ALA A 233 7.64 -18.59 -14.25
C ALA A 233 8.03 -17.14 -13.90
N PRO A 234 8.12 -16.25 -14.90
CA PRO A 234 8.34 -14.84 -14.62
C PRO A 234 7.16 -14.28 -13.84
N ILE A 235 7.48 -13.52 -12.79
CA ILE A 235 6.52 -12.73 -12.02
C ILE A 235 6.19 -11.49 -12.83
N ASP A 236 4.90 -11.20 -12.97
CA ASP A 236 4.41 -9.97 -13.60
C ASP A 236 3.66 -9.11 -12.57
N LEU A 237 4.18 -7.91 -12.31
CA LEU A 237 3.59 -6.92 -11.41
C LEU A 237 2.22 -6.44 -11.89
N LYS A 238 1.88 -6.59 -13.17
CA LYS A 238 0.54 -6.28 -13.70
C LYS A 238 -0.56 -7.09 -13.03
N ASN A 239 -0.22 -8.22 -12.42
CA ASN A 239 -1.17 -9.04 -11.66
C ASN A 239 -1.55 -8.44 -10.30
N TYR A 240 -0.84 -7.42 -9.84
CA TYR A 240 -0.95 -6.87 -8.49
C TYR A 240 -1.21 -5.36 -8.49
N VAL A 241 -0.46 -4.61 -9.32
CA VAL A 241 -0.62 -3.16 -9.47
C VAL A 241 -1.95 -2.85 -10.14
N ASN A 242 -2.73 -2.00 -9.48
CA ASN A 242 -4.07 -1.65 -9.92
C ASN A 242 -4.42 -0.21 -9.51
N PRO A 243 -5.48 0.39 -10.08
CA PRO A 243 -5.83 1.78 -9.84
C PRO A 243 -6.04 2.18 -8.36
N ASN A 244 -6.34 1.24 -7.47
CA ASN A 244 -6.47 1.56 -6.05
C ASN A 244 -5.12 1.91 -5.39
N TRP A 245 -3.99 1.81 -6.09
CA TRP A 245 -2.68 2.26 -5.61
C TRP A 245 -2.41 3.76 -5.85
N ASP A 246 -3.25 4.41 -6.66
CA ASP A 246 -3.16 5.84 -6.96
C ASP A 246 -3.97 6.63 -5.93
N GLU A 247 -3.34 7.47 -5.10
CA GLU A 247 -4.03 8.23 -4.05
C GLU A 247 -4.89 9.38 -4.57
N SER A 248 -4.77 9.75 -5.85
CA SER A 248 -5.71 10.68 -6.49
C SER A 248 -6.98 9.99 -6.97
N PHE A 249 -6.96 8.65 -7.10
CA PHE A 249 -8.13 7.83 -7.45
C PHE A 249 -8.75 7.17 -6.21
N ASN A 250 -7.93 6.54 -5.37
CA ASN A 250 -8.33 5.91 -4.11
C ASN A 250 -8.00 6.84 -2.94
N VAL A 251 -8.77 7.92 -2.86
CA VAL A 251 -8.43 9.10 -2.05
C VAL A 251 -8.24 8.77 -0.56
N SER A 252 -7.12 9.24 -0.02
CA SER A 252 -6.76 9.12 1.39
C SER A 252 -7.74 9.88 2.31
N ALA A 253 -7.91 9.37 3.53
CA ALA A 253 -8.63 10.09 4.57
C ALA A 253 -7.66 10.92 5.42
N TYR A 254 -8.11 12.07 5.90
CA TYR A 254 -7.24 13.01 6.62
C TYR A 254 -7.74 13.34 8.02
N SER A 255 -6.80 13.59 8.94
CA SER A 255 -7.11 14.21 10.22
C SER A 255 -7.73 15.59 9.99
N ARG A 256 -8.53 16.11 10.94
CA ARG A 256 -9.22 17.39 10.76
C ARG A 256 -8.29 18.54 10.34
N SER A 257 -7.13 18.67 10.98
CA SER A 257 -6.16 19.72 10.63
C SER A 257 -5.53 19.48 9.26
N ARG A 258 -5.20 18.21 8.93
CA ARG A 258 -4.62 17.87 7.63
C ARG A 258 -5.64 18.08 6.50
N LYS A 259 -6.91 17.72 6.71
CA LYS A 259 -8.00 17.92 5.75
C LYS A 259 -8.07 19.38 5.32
N GLN A 260 -8.10 20.31 6.27
CA GLN A 260 -8.13 21.74 5.96
C GLN A 260 -6.94 22.17 5.10
N SER A 261 -5.72 21.77 5.46
CA SER A 261 -4.53 22.12 4.68
C SER A 261 -4.55 21.51 3.27
N VAL A 262 -4.99 20.26 3.13
CA VAL A 262 -5.12 19.58 1.83
C VAL A 262 -6.15 20.28 0.96
N GLU A 263 -7.32 20.63 1.50
CA GLU A 263 -8.35 21.40 0.80
C GLU A 263 -7.83 22.77 0.35
N ASP A 264 -7.19 23.51 1.24
CA ASP A 264 -6.62 24.82 0.93
C ASP A 264 -5.57 24.72 -0.19
N ASN A 265 -4.70 23.71 -0.14
CA ASN A 265 -3.66 23.50 -1.15
C ASN A 265 -4.25 23.03 -2.49
N LEU A 266 -5.24 22.13 -2.48
CA LEU A 266 -5.94 21.68 -3.70
C LEU A 266 -6.59 22.85 -4.45
N LEU A 267 -7.15 23.82 -3.71
CA LEU A 267 -7.78 25.03 -4.27
C LEU A 267 -6.77 26.08 -4.75
N GLN A 268 -5.59 26.15 -4.13
CA GLN A 268 -4.53 27.12 -4.48
C GLN A 268 -3.63 26.64 -5.62
N LEU A 269 -3.47 25.32 -5.74
CA LEU A 269 -2.74 24.65 -6.82
C LEU A 269 -3.70 24.35 -7.98
N PRO A 270 -3.20 24.08 -9.20
CA PRO A 270 -4.07 23.88 -10.37
C PRO A 270 -4.84 22.54 -10.33
N PHE A 271 -4.82 21.80 -9.22
CA PHE A 271 -5.37 20.44 -9.14
C PHE A 271 -6.89 20.42 -9.36
N CYS A 272 -7.66 21.30 -8.71
CA CYS A 272 -9.11 21.33 -8.93
C CYS A 272 -9.50 21.73 -10.37
N GLU A 273 -8.68 22.54 -11.05
CA GLU A 273 -8.85 22.83 -12.48
C GLU A 273 -8.49 21.59 -13.34
N LEU A 274 -7.35 20.96 -13.06
CA LEU A 274 -6.85 19.78 -13.77
C LEU A 274 -7.80 18.58 -13.66
N LYS A 275 -8.55 18.46 -12.56
CA LYS A 275 -9.64 17.48 -12.42
C LYS A 275 -10.62 17.51 -13.60
N GLN A 276 -10.84 18.69 -14.19
CA GLN A 276 -11.73 18.87 -15.34
C GLN A 276 -11.05 18.68 -16.70
N SER A 277 -9.72 18.52 -16.72
CA SER A 277 -8.95 18.30 -17.94
C SER A 277 -9.32 16.99 -18.63
N ASN A 278 -9.09 16.94 -19.94
CA ASN A 278 -9.27 15.70 -20.71
C ASN A 278 -8.33 14.60 -20.22
N TRP A 279 -7.12 14.96 -19.78
CA TRP A 279 -6.13 14.00 -19.29
C TRP A 279 -6.66 13.24 -18.06
N VAL A 280 -7.11 13.96 -17.02
CA VAL A 280 -7.61 13.32 -15.77
C VAL A 280 -8.90 12.53 -16.04
N LYS A 281 -9.80 13.06 -16.88
CA LYS A 281 -11.03 12.36 -17.29
C LYS A 281 -10.73 11.05 -18.02
N SER A 282 -9.78 11.06 -18.95
CA SER A 282 -9.35 9.87 -19.69
C SER A 282 -8.68 8.84 -18.78
N GLN A 283 -7.77 9.26 -17.90
CA GLN A 283 -7.11 8.37 -16.94
C GLN A 283 -8.14 7.73 -16.01
N THR A 284 -9.04 8.53 -15.42
CA THR A 284 -10.11 8.04 -14.54
C THR A 284 -11.02 7.04 -15.26
N ALA A 285 -11.39 7.31 -16.51
CA ALA A 285 -12.18 6.39 -17.32
C ALA A 285 -11.44 5.07 -17.59
N GLN A 286 -10.13 5.13 -17.87
CA GLN A 286 -9.29 3.95 -18.05
C GLN A 286 -9.20 3.13 -16.75
N TYR A 287 -8.98 3.78 -15.61
CA TYR A 287 -8.94 3.12 -14.30
C TYR A 287 -10.25 2.40 -13.97
N ARG A 288 -11.40 3.01 -14.25
CA ARG A 288 -12.72 2.38 -14.08
C ARG A 288 -12.90 1.16 -15.01
N GLN A 289 -12.20 1.12 -16.13
CA GLN A 289 -12.25 0.01 -17.07
C GLN A 289 -11.28 -1.13 -16.73
N PHE A 290 -10.42 -0.97 -15.72
CA PHE A 290 -9.42 -1.97 -15.37
C PHE A 290 -10.06 -3.34 -15.09
N ASN A 291 -9.52 -4.39 -15.71
CA ASN A 291 -10.10 -5.73 -15.67
C ASN A 291 -9.66 -6.46 -14.41
N HIS A 292 -10.56 -6.56 -13.43
CA HIS A 292 -10.33 -7.33 -12.21
C HIS A 292 -11.24 -8.54 -12.16
N SER A 293 -10.82 -9.64 -12.77
CA SER A 293 -11.47 -10.92 -12.49
C SER A 293 -10.96 -11.43 -11.14
N PRO A 294 -11.81 -11.82 -10.16
CA PRO A 294 -13.25 -12.10 -10.25
C PRO A 294 -14.20 -11.05 -9.61
N ARG A 295 -13.80 -9.78 -9.47
CA ARG A 295 -14.53 -8.78 -8.67
C ARG A 295 -15.25 -7.72 -9.51
N GLN A 296 -16.37 -7.21 -8.99
CA GLN A 296 -17.29 -6.34 -9.73
C GLN A 296 -16.85 -4.88 -9.73
N LYS A 297 -17.15 -4.15 -10.81
CA LYS A 297 -16.95 -2.70 -10.90
C LYS A 297 -18.13 -1.97 -10.24
N ASN A 298 -17.85 -0.97 -9.40
CA ASN A 298 -18.85 -0.03 -8.86
C ASN A 298 -18.47 1.38 -9.32
N ASP A 299 -19.46 2.25 -9.53
CA ASP A 299 -19.23 3.63 -9.98
C ASP A 299 -18.56 4.51 -8.92
N GLU A 300 -18.61 4.12 -7.64
CA GLU A 300 -18.03 4.87 -6.53
C GLU A 300 -16.64 4.36 -6.11
N TYR A 301 -16.32 3.08 -6.36
CA TYR A 301 -15.03 2.50 -6.01
C TYR A 301 -14.69 1.27 -6.86
N LEU A 302 -13.39 0.98 -7.01
CA LEU A 302 -12.94 -0.21 -7.72
C LEU A 302 -12.77 -1.38 -6.72
N ASN A 303 -13.63 -2.39 -6.79
CA ASN A 303 -13.45 -3.60 -5.99
C ASN A 303 -12.38 -4.49 -6.65
N THR A 304 -11.12 -4.29 -6.28
CA THR A 304 -9.97 -5.04 -6.82
C THR A 304 -9.61 -6.26 -5.99
N SER A 305 -9.95 -6.24 -4.69
CA SER A 305 -9.39 -7.17 -3.72
C SER A 305 -10.33 -7.41 -2.54
N PHE A 306 -10.09 -8.49 -1.79
CA PHE A 306 -10.90 -8.83 -0.60
C PHE A 306 -10.83 -7.69 0.42
N SER A 307 -9.65 -7.08 0.55
CA SER A 307 -9.43 -5.92 1.41
C SER A 307 -10.29 -4.74 0.98
N ALA A 308 -10.24 -4.35 -0.29
CA ALA A 308 -11.02 -3.24 -0.82
C ALA A 308 -12.53 -3.43 -0.58
N GLN A 309 -13.06 -4.62 -0.91
CA GLN A 309 -14.47 -4.95 -0.70
C GLN A 309 -14.86 -4.95 0.78
N LEU A 310 -14.05 -5.55 1.64
CA LEU A 310 -14.33 -5.64 3.07
C LEU A 310 -14.32 -4.25 3.72
N LEU A 311 -13.34 -3.41 3.37
CA LEU A 311 -13.24 -2.03 3.85
C LEU A 311 -14.44 -1.20 3.38
N PHE A 312 -14.79 -1.26 2.10
CA PHE A 312 -15.97 -0.58 1.57
C PHE A 312 -17.25 -1.02 2.28
N LEU A 313 -17.49 -2.33 2.36
CA LEU A 313 -18.66 -2.89 3.04
C LEU A 313 -18.74 -2.45 4.50
N THR A 314 -17.59 -2.39 5.20
CA THR A 314 -17.53 -1.96 6.59
C THR A 314 -17.86 -0.48 6.75
N GLN A 315 -17.41 0.37 5.83
CA GLN A 315 -17.72 1.80 5.85
C GLN A 315 -19.22 2.04 5.64
N GLN A 316 -19.81 1.42 4.61
CA GLN A 316 -21.25 1.50 4.36
C GLN A 316 -22.04 0.99 5.56
N TYR A 317 -21.64 -0.15 6.13
CA TYR A 317 -22.32 -0.74 7.28
C TYR A 317 -22.30 0.17 8.52
N LYS A 318 -21.22 0.90 8.74
CA LYS A 318 -21.08 1.79 9.90
C LYS A 318 -21.76 3.14 9.71
N HIS A 319 -21.68 3.71 8.52
CA HIS A 319 -21.96 5.13 8.29
C HIS A 319 -23.18 5.39 7.40
N LYS A 320 -23.52 4.43 6.54
CA LYS A 320 -24.64 4.52 5.60
C LYS A 320 -25.44 3.21 5.57
N PRO A 321 -25.86 2.63 6.71
CA PRO A 321 -26.51 1.31 6.74
C PRO A 321 -27.79 1.25 5.90
N GLU A 322 -28.44 2.39 5.67
CA GLU A 322 -29.62 2.53 4.82
C GLU A 322 -29.34 2.21 3.33
N THR A 323 -28.09 2.27 2.87
CA THR A 323 -27.72 1.91 1.49
C THR A 323 -27.58 0.40 1.28
N LEU A 324 -27.61 -0.40 2.37
CA LEU A 324 -27.35 -1.83 2.34
C LEU A 324 -28.65 -2.64 2.36
N SER A 325 -29.13 -3.04 1.18
CA SER A 325 -30.25 -3.98 1.08
C SER A 325 -29.85 -5.38 1.58
N ALA A 326 -30.83 -6.15 2.06
CA ALA A 326 -30.61 -7.53 2.51
C ALA A 326 -30.07 -8.42 1.37
N GLU A 327 -30.53 -8.20 0.14
CA GLU A 327 -30.03 -8.91 -1.05
C GLU A 327 -28.57 -8.57 -1.32
N TYR A 328 -28.21 -7.29 -1.28
CA TYR A 328 -26.83 -6.85 -1.45
C TYR A 328 -25.92 -7.49 -0.40
N LEU A 329 -26.28 -7.40 0.88
CA LEU A 329 -25.52 -8.02 1.97
C LEU A 329 -25.33 -9.53 1.77
N HIS A 330 -26.40 -10.23 1.36
CA HIS A 330 -26.32 -11.66 1.06
C HIS A 330 -25.31 -11.96 -0.07
N GLN A 331 -25.31 -11.18 -1.14
CA GLN A 331 -24.34 -11.31 -2.22
C GLN A 331 -22.91 -11.03 -1.75
N GLN A 332 -22.70 -9.97 -0.96
CA GLN A 332 -21.38 -9.63 -0.41
C GLN A 332 -20.84 -10.72 0.51
N PHE A 333 -21.68 -11.26 1.40
CA PHE A 333 -21.32 -12.37 2.29
C PHE A 333 -20.96 -13.64 1.54
N LYS A 334 -21.68 -13.94 0.45
CA LYS A 334 -21.34 -15.06 -0.43
C LYS A 334 -20.01 -14.85 -1.14
N GLN A 335 -19.74 -13.65 -1.65
CA GLN A 335 -18.49 -13.32 -2.35
C GLN A 335 -17.27 -13.33 -1.43
N LEU A 336 -17.41 -12.79 -0.22
CA LEU A 336 -16.34 -12.75 0.78
C LEU A 336 -16.25 -14.06 1.58
N ASN A 337 -17.22 -14.96 1.47
CA ASN A 337 -17.34 -16.17 2.28
C ASN A 337 -17.28 -15.86 3.79
N ILE A 338 -18.04 -14.85 4.22
CA ILE A 338 -18.17 -14.44 5.63
C ILE A 338 -19.64 -14.38 6.06
N THR A 339 -19.89 -14.30 7.37
CA THR A 339 -21.22 -14.12 7.95
C THR A 339 -21.45 -12.69 8.43
N GLN A 340 -22.71 -12.32 8.65
CA GLN A 340 -23.07 -11.06 9.32
C GLN A 340 -22.34 -10.91 10.67
N SER A 341 -22.34 -11.94 11.51
CA SER A 341 -21.69 -11.87 12.83
C SER A 341 -20.19 -11.63 12.74
N GLN A 342 -19.53 -12.14 11.70
CA GLN A 342 -18.12 -11.88 11.42
C GLN A 342 -17.89 -10.44 10.95
N LEU A 343 -18.76 -9.90 10.09
CA LEU A 343 -18.74 -8.48 9.71
C LEU A 343 -18.96 -7.58 10.94
N ASP A 344 -19.91 -7.91 11.82
CA ASP A 344 -20.18 -7.11 13.02
C ASP A 344 -18.96 -7.09 13.95
N ALA A 345 -18.32 -8.26 14.15
CA ALA A 345 -17.11 -8.37 14.97
C ALA A 345 -15.94 -7.59 14.36
N TRP A 346 -15.79 -7.67 13.04
CA TRP A 346 -14.83 -6.90 12.27
C TRP A 346 -15.04 -5.39 12.41
N ALA A 347 -16.26 -4.92 12.16
CA ALA A 347 -16.61 -3.51 12.21
C ALA A 347 -16.33 -2.91 13.59
N ARG A 348 -16.57 -3.65 14.68
CA ARG A 348 -16.22 -3.19 16.04
C ARG A 348 -14.71 -3.05 16.27
N LYS A 349 -13.89 -3.80 15.55
CA LYS A 349 -12.43 -3.84 15.73
C LYS A 349 -11.71 -2.75 14.93
N VAL A 350 -12.08 -2.57 13.67
CA VAL A 350 -11.40 -1.63 12.77
C VAL A 350 -11.88 -0.20 12.98
N LYS A 351 -11.01 0.77 12.70
CA LYS A 351 -11.29 2.21 12.84
C LYS A 351 -11.16 2.95 11.51
N THR A 352 -11.36 2.22 10.41
CA THR A 352 -11.38 2.75 9.04
C THR A 352 -12.26 4.01 8.99
N PRO A 353 -11.70 5.17 8.59
CA PRO A 353 -12.48 6.38 8.35
C PRO A 353 -13.53 6.15 7.25
N LEU A 354 -14.49 7.07 7.14
CA LEU A 354 -15.40 7.09 6.00
C LEU A 354 -14.69 7.80 4.84
N GLN A 355 -14.33 7.05 3.80
CA GLN A 355 -13.64 7.58 2.62
C GLN A 355 -14.51 8.57 1.85
N SER A 356 -15.83 8.38 1.86
CA SER A 356 -16.76 9.25 1.14
C SER A 356 -16.92 10.66 1.73
N ASP A 357 -16.16 11.02 2.77
CA ASP A 357 -16.05 12.40 3.29
C ASP A 357 -14.81 13.14 2.72
N PHE A 358 -14.05 12.45 1.87
CA PHE A 358 -12.80 12.89 1.26
C PHE A 358 -12.83 12.65 -0.26
N THR A 359 -14.01 12.55 -0.86
CA THR A 359 -14.10 12.43 -2.31
C THR A 359 -13.52 13.67 -2.98
N LEU A 360 -13.04 13.52 -4.21
CA LEU A 360 -12.55 14.66 -4.98
C LEU A 360 -13.62 15.72 -5.24
N ASP A 361 -14.90 15.36 -5.26
CA ASP A 361 -16.00 16.32 -5.36
C ASP A 361 -16.18 17.11 -4.06
N GLU A 362 -15.85 16.54 -2.91
CA GLU A 362 -15.87 17.25 -1.64
C GLU A 362 -14.60 18.09 -1.41
N LEU A 363 -13.43 17.60 -1.84
CA LEU A 363 -12.16 18.30 -1.68
C LEU A 363 -11.95 19.42 -2.73
N CYS A 364 -12.58 19.29 -3.90
CA CYS A 364 -12.61 20.29 -4.97
C CYS A 364 -14.08 20.61 -5.36
N PRO A 365 -14.80 21.39 -4.52
CA PRO A 365 -16.20 21.74 -4.74
C PRO A 365 -16.44 22.76 -5.86
#